data_AF-A0A2M7L218-F1
#
_entry.id   AF-A0A2M7L218-F1
#
_cell.length_a   1.000
_cell.length_b   1.000
_cell.length_c   1.000
_cell.angle_alpha   90.00
_cell.angle_beta   90.00
_cell.angle_gamma   90.00
#
_symmetry.space_group_name_H-M   'P 1'
#
loop_
_entity.id
_entity.type
_entity.pdbx_description
1 polymer ?
#
loop_
_entity_poly.entity_id
_entity_poly.type
_entity_poly.pdbx_seq_one_letter_code
_entity_poly.pdbx_strand_id
1 'polypeptide(L)'
;DLQEDRFQLWMAFDALRPSLHLMGDVIATARFNTDRAAELAGAEFACATELANWLVRQRGLSFRESHEIVGKLVGAVADAPDAFADAGRVAELMSQAGIEAAAAELVPLLDPARVVAGYRTTGSTAPREVRRMMRALARQAERSRADVESRRSREWSARQRTQTVVRGVLAGEGLGDLLA
;
A
#
# COMPACT_ATOMS: atom_id res chain seq x y z
N ASP A 1 18.78 4.61 -35.87
CA ASP A 1 18.13 5.76 -36.52
C ASP A 1 16.94 6.19 -35.65
N LEU A 2 16.68 7.49 -35.48
CA LEU A 2 15.59 8.06 -34.66
C LEU A 2 14.22 7.98 -35.38
N GLN A 3 14.07 7.05 -36.31
CA GLN A 3 12.83 6.86 -37.07
C GLN A 3 11.92 5.80 -36.43
N GLU A 4 12.48 4.81 -35.75
CA GLU A 4 11.72 3.70 -35.13
C GLU A 4 11.24 3.98 -33.70
N ASP A 5 11.80 5.00 -33.02
CA ASP A 5 11.49 5.37 -31.64
C ASP A 5 10.02 5.81 -31.44
N ARG A 6 9.49 6.57 -32.40
CA ARG A 6 8.12 7.09 -32.38
C ARG A 6 7.11 5.98 -32.46
N PHE A 7 7.32 4.99 -33.34
CA PHE A 7 6.38 3.88 -33.50
C PHE A 7 6.23 3.09 -32.20
N GLN A 8 7.35 2.73 -31.57
CA GLN A 8 7.35 2.00 -30.30
C GLN A 8 6.69 2.81 -29.18
N LEU A 9 6.94 4.12 -29.13
CA LEU A 9 6.32 5.00 -28.15
C LEU A 9 4.79 5.10 -28.33
N TRP A 10 4.31 5.25 -29.56
CA TRP A 10 2.86 5.29 -29.84
C TRP A 10 2.19 3.97 -29.47
N MET A 11 2.78 2.83 -29.85
CA MET A 11 2.31 1.50 -29.47
C MET A 11 2.20 1.34 -27.95
N ALA A 12 3.18 1.85 -27.19
CA ALA A 12 3.12 1.82 -25.74
C ALA A 12 1.97 2.67 -25.19
N PHE A 13 1.72 3.88 -25.73
CA PHE A 13 0.59 4.70 -25.30
C PHE A 13 -0.77 4.05 -25.62
N ASP A 14 -0.89 3.45 -26.81
CA ASP A 14 -2.10 2.76 -27.25
C ASP A 14 -2.43 1.55 -26.38
N ALA A 15 -1.42 0.88 -25.83
CA ALA A 15 -1.61 -0.20 -24.87
C ALA A 15 -1.88 0.31 -23.44
N LEU A 16 -1.13 1.32 -22.98
CA LEU A 16 -1.20 1.80 -21.60
C LEU A 16 -2.52 2.52 -21.30
N ARG A 17 -3.00 3.36 -22.21
CA ARG A 17 -4.21 4.16 -21.99
C ARG A 17 -5.46 3.32 -21.66
N PRO A 18 -5.85 2.32 -22.47
CA PRO A 18 -6.99 1.48 -22.14
C PRO A 18 -6.72 0.61 -20.89
N SER A 19 -5.48 0.12 -20.71
CA SER A 19 -5.11 -0.69 -19.55
C SER A 19 -5.26 0.06 -18.23
N LEU A 20 -4.87 1.35 -18.19
CA LEU A 20 -5.02 2.19 -17.00
C LEU A 20 -6.49 2.52 -16.70
N HIS A 21 -7.31 2.74 -17.72
CA HIS A 21 -8.75 2.92 -17.54
C HIS A 21 -9.38 1.64 -16.96
N LEU A 22 -9.10 0.48 -17.56
CA LEU A 22 -9.60 -0.81 -17.09
C LEU A 22 -9.19 -1.07 -15.64
N MET A 23 -7.92 -0.84 -15.28
CA MET A 23 -7.45 -1.01 -13.91
C MET A 23 -8.20 -0.10 -12.93
N GLY A 24 -8.49 1.15 -13.32
CA GLY A 24 -9.31 2.06 -12.54
C GLY A 24 -10.71 1.49 -12.26
N ASP A 25 -11.37 0.96 -13.29
CA ASP A 25 -12.70 0.36 -13.18
C ASP A 25 -12.69 -0.92 -12.34
N VAL A 26 -11.68 -1.78 -12.50
CA VAL A 26 -11.50 -2.99 -11.69
C VAL A 26 -11.37 -2.64 -10.21
N ILE A 27 -10.51 -1.68 -9.86
CA ILE A 27 -10.32 -1.26 -8.47
C ILE A 27 -11.60 -0.61 -7.91
N ALA A 28 -12.27 0.24 -8.70
CA ALA A 28 -13.50 0.93 -8.28
C ALA A 28 -14.68 -0.03 -8.03
N THR A 29 -14.70 -1.17 -8.73
CA THR A 29 -15.77 -2.18 -8.62
C THR A 29 -15.39 -3.38 -7.76
N ALA A 30 -14.14 -3.45 -7.29
CA ALA A 30 -13.65 -4.53 -6.45
C ALA A 30 -14.48 -4.67 -5.16
N ARG A 31 -14.87 -5.89 -4.84
CA ARG A 31 -15.52 -6.25 -3.57
C ARG A 31 -14.58 -7.09 -2.74
N PHE A 32 -14.30 -6.63 -1.53
CA PHE A 32 -13.44 -7.34 -0.59
C PHE A 32 -14.30 -8.16 0.37
N ASN A 33 -14.01 -9.45 0.48
CA ASN A 33 -14.59 -10.30 1.52
C ASN A 33 -13.80 -10.08 2.82
N THR A 34 -14.23 -9.10 3.62
CA THR A 34 -13.56 -8.70 4.85
C THR A 34 -13.59 -9.77 5.92
N ASP A 35 -14.66 -10.59 5.95
CA ASP A 35 -14.82 -11.64 6.94
C ASP A 35 -13.81 -12.77 6.67
N ARG A 36 -13.69 -13.20 5.41
CA ARG A 36 -12.67 -14.17 5.00
C ARG A 36 -11.25 -13.62 5.19
N ALA A 37 -11.05 -12.32 4.97
CA ALA A 37 -9.75 -11.70 5.21
C ALA A 37 -9.38 -11.69 6.70
N ALA A 38 -10.35 -11.40 7.59
CA ALA A 38 -10.14 -11.44 9.04
C ALA A 38 -9.87 -12.88 9.53
N GLU A 39 -10.60 -13.86 9.02
CA GLU A 39 -10.39 -15.28 9.31
C GLU A 39 -8.96 -15.70 8.91
N LEU A 40 -8.54 -15.40 7.68
CA LEU A 40 -7.21 -15.75 7.18
C LEU A 40 -6.08 -14.99 7.88
N ALA A 41 -6.33 -13.76 8.35
CA ALA A 41 -5.34 -13.02 9.13
C ALA A 41 -5.08 -13.65 10.51
N GLY A 42 -6.08 -14.32 11.09
CA GLY A 42 -5.94 -15.12 12.30
C GLY A 42 -5.42 -16.54 12.04
N ALA A 43 -5.55 -17.02 10.80
CA ALA A 43 -5.06 -18.33 10.39
C ALA A 43 -3.52 -18.35 10.28
N GLU A 44 -2.94 -19.56 10.34
CA GLU A 44 -1.53 -19.84 10.03
C GLU A 44 -0.49 -19.07 10.88
N PHE A 45 -0.81 -18.79 12.14
CA PHE A 45 0.16 -18.28 13.12
C PHE A 45 0.80 -16.94 12.73
N ALA A 46 0.12 -16.10 11.93
CA ALA A 46 0.65 -14.82 11.45
C ALA A 46 1.15 -13.90 12.58
N CYS A 47 0.58 -14.03 13.78
CA CYS A 47 0.95 -13.28 14.97
C CYS A 47 2.18 -13.83 15.72
N ALA A 48 2.76 -14.97 15.33
CA ALA A 48 3.93 -15.58 15.98
C ALA A 48 5.14 -14.65 16.03
N THR A 49 5.34 -13.83 14.99
CA THR A 49 6.43 -12.84 14.98
C THR A 49 6.28 -11.81 16.10
N GLU A 50 5.05 -11.40 16.45
CA GLU A 50 4.86 -10.46 17.56
C GLU A 50 5.10 -11.11 18.92
N LEU A 51 4.80 -12.40 19.08
CA LEU A 51 5.18 -13.14 20.28
C LEU A 51 6.70 -13.20 20.44
N ALA A 52 7.44 -13.48 19.35
CA ALA A 52 8.90 -13.46 19.36
C ALA A 52 9.46 -12.07 19.68
N ASN A 53 8.88 -11.02 19.08
CA ASN A 53 9.26 -9.65 19.38
C ASN A 53 8.98 -9.28 20.85
N TRP A 54 7.89 -9.77 21.42
CA TRP A 54 7.56 -9.55 22.83
C TRP A 54 8.58 -10.21 23.75
N LEU A 55 9.03 -11.44 23.45
CA LEU A 55 10.08 -12.12 24.21
C LEU A 55 11.39 -11.31 24.23
N VAL A 56 11.79 -10.76 23.09
CA VAL A 56 12.96 -9.86 23.02
C VAL A 56 12.75 -8.64 23.93
N ARG A 57 11.58 -7.99 23.85
CA ARG A 57 11.31 -6.73 24.57
C ARG A 57 11.11 -6.92 26.08
N GLN A 58 10.39 -7.96 26.50
CA GLN A 58 9.96 -8.15 27.90
C GLN A 58 10.80 -9.16 28.68
N ARG A 59 11.49 -10.07 27.98
CA ARG A 59 12.32 -11.10 28.60
C ARG A 59 13.81 -10.92 28.27
N GLY A 60 14.16 -9.98 27.39
CA GLY A 60 15.56 -9.65 27.08
C GLY A 60 16.29 -10.73 26.31
N LEU A 61 15.58 -11.71 25.74
CA LEU A 61 16.16 -12.78 24.94
C LEU A 61 16.68 -12.25 23.61
N SER A 62 17.68 -12.92 23.03
CA SER A 62 18.04 -12.64 21.64
C SER A 62 16.88 -12.99 20.70
N PHE A 63 16.84 -12.38 19.52
CA PHE A 63 15.82 -12.71 18.53
C PHE A 63 15.91 -14.18 18.08
N ARG A 64 17.12 -14.74 18.00
CA ARG A 64 17.31 -16.16 17.66
C ARG A 64 16.64 -17.08 18.69
N GLU A 65 16.91 -16.87 19.97
CA GLU A 65 16.30 -17.65 21.06
C GLU A 65 14.78 -17.48 21.04
N SER A 66 14.30 -16.24 20.91
CA SER A 66 12.87 -15.93 20.85
C SER A 66 12.18 -16.65 19.69
N HIS A 67 12.79 -16.64 18.50
CA HIS A 67 12.29 -17.31 17.31
C HIS A 67 12.29 -18.84 17.46
N GLU A 68 13.31 -19.43 18.07
CA GLU A 68 13.36 -20.87 18.34
C GLU A 68 12.26 -21.31 19.31
N ILE A 69 12.03 -20.55 20.38
CA ILE A 69 10.99 -20.83 21.37
C ILE A 69 9.60 -20.76 20.71
N VAL A 70 9.31 -19.68 20.00
CA VAL A 70 8.03 -19.51 19.31
C VAL A 70 7.86 -20.55 18.20
N GLY A 71 8.92 -20.90 17.48
CA GLY A 71 8.88 -21.96 16.46
C GLY A 71 8.51 -23.33 17.04
N LYS A 72 9.05 -23.70 18.21
CA LYS A 72 8.65 -24.92 18.92
C LYS A 72 7.20 -24.86 19.39
N LEU A 73 6.76 -23.71 19.90
CA LEU A 73 5.38 -23.49 20.32
C LEU A 73 4.42 -23.68 19.14
N VAL A 74 4.68 -23.00 18.01
CA VAL A 74 3.91 -23.14 16.77
C VAL A 74 3.91 -24.60 16.30
N GLY A 75 5.07 -25.27 16.33
CA GLY A 75 5.16 -26.70 16.00
C GLY A 75 4.28 -27.59 16.90
N ALA A 76 4.13 -27.25 18.18
CA ALA A 76 3.28 -28.00 19.12
C ALA A 76 1.78 -27.79 18.89
N VAL A 77 1.38 -26.74 18.19
CA VAL A 77 -0.02 -26.41 17.86
C VAL A 77 -0.30 -26.42 16.35
N ALA A 78 0.62 -26.96 15.55
CA ALA A 78 0.54 -26.92 14.09
C ALA A 78 -0.75 -27.57 13.55
N ASP A 79 -1.18 -28.68 14.16
CA ASP A 79 -2.39 -29.41 13.78
C ASP A 79 -3.68 -28.81 14.37
N ALA A 80 -3.56 -27.78 15.21
CA ALA A 80 -4.68 -27.09 15.86
C ALA A 80 -4.43 -25.57 15.92
N PRO A 81 -4.53 -24.82 14.80
CA PRO A 81 -4.20 -23.40 14.75
C PRO A 81 -4.96 -22.52 15.74
N ASP A 82 -6.21 -22.88 16.06
CA ASP A 82 -7.03 -22.18 17.06
C ASP A 82 -6.38 -22.17 18.46
N ALA A 83 -5.55 -23.17 18.76
CA ALA A 83 -4.81 -23.22 20.03
C ALA A 83 -3.74 -22.11 20.14
N PHE A 84 -3.29 -21.54 19.02
CA PHE A 84 -2.40 -20.38 19.02
C PHE A 84 -3.15 -19.06 19.27
N ALA A 85 -4.44 -19.00 18.94
CA ALA A 85 -5.27 -17.84 19.24
C ALA A 85 -5.70 -17.80 20.73
N ASP A 86 -5.61 -18.94 21.43
CA ASP A 86 -5.89 -19.04 22.86
C ASP A 86 -4.68 -18.61 23.71
N ALA A 87 -4.76 -17.40 24.28
CA ALA A 87 -3.72 -16.85 25.16
C ALA A 87 -3.44 -17.71 26.40
N GLY A 88 -4.43 -18.44 26.93
CA GLY A 88 -4.24 -19.36 28.05
C GLY A 88 -3.39 -20.56 27.64
N ARG A 89 -3.69 -21.14 26.47
CA ARG A 89 -2.93 -22.26 25.93
C ARG A 89 -1.50 -21.86 25.56
N VAL A 90 -1.31 -20.69 24.96
CA VAL A 90 0.02 -20.13 24.66
C VAL A 90 0.81 -19.90 25.96
N ALA A 91 0.19 -19.34 27.01
CA ALA A 91 0.84 -19.14 28.31
C ALA A 91 1.29 -20.46 28.94
N GLU A 92 0.46 -21.51 28.87
CA GLU A 92 0.80 -22.85 29.36
C GLU A 92 2.04 -23.42 28.65
N LEU A 93 2.07 -23.35 27.31
CA LEU A 93 3.20 -23.82 26.50
C LEU A 93 4.47 -23.00 26.76
N MET A 94 4.35 -21.70 27.01
CA MET A 94 5.47 -20.84 27.39
C MET A 94 6.03 -21.20 28.77
N SER A 95 5.16 -21.51 29.75
CA SER A 95 5.60 -21.92 31.10
C SER A 95 6.37 -23.25 31.04
N GLN A 96 5.97 -24.20 30.18
CA GLN A 96 6.74 -25.43 29.91
C GLN A 96 8.14 -25.16 29.36
N ALA A 97 8.33 -24.03 28.66
CA ALA A 97 9.63 -23.55 28.17
C ALA A 97 10.37 -22.68 29.20
N GLY A 98 9.87 -22.57 30.44
CA GLY A 98 10.46 -21.77 31.51
C GLY A 98 10.18 -20.26 31.39
N ILE A 99 9.18 -19.86 30.60
CA ILE A 99 8.80 -18.46 30.42
C ILE A 99 7.41 -18.22 30.99
N GLU A 100 7.37 -17.50 32.10
CA GLU A 100 6.11 -17.04 32.68
C GLU A 100 5.57 -15.85 31.91
N ALA A 101 4.27 -15.84 31.61
CA ALA A 101 3.54 -14.74 31.00
C ALA A 101 2.07 -14.83 31.39
N ALA A 102 1.46 -13.72 31.80
CA ALA A 102 0.03 -13.74 32.08
C ALA A 102 -0.74 -13.78 30.75
N ALA A 103 -1.81 -14.57 30.68
CA ALA A 103 -2.65 -14.66 29.48
C ALA A 103 -3.13 -13.26 29.01
N ALA A 104 -3.44 -12.36 29.94
CA ALA A 104 -3.83 -10.98 29.64
C ALA A 104 -2.77 -10.18 28.87
N GLU A 105 -1.47 -10.48 29.08
CA GLU A 105 -0.36 -9.85 28.35
C GLU A 105 -0.23 -10.38 26.93
N LEU A 106 -0.66 -11.62 26.69
CA LEU A 106 -0.55 -12.33 25.40
C LEU A 106 -1.72 -12.04 24.46
N VAL A 107 -2.93 -11.83 24.99
CA VAL A 107 -4.13 -11.47 24.19
C VAL A 107 -3.84 -10.40 23.12
N PRO A 108 -3.21 -9.25 23.41
CA PRO A 108 -2.95 -8.24 22.37
C PRO A 108 -1.93 -8.66 21.32
N LEU A 109 -1.13 -9.70 21.56
CA LEU A 109 -0.11 -10.22 20.65
C LEU A 109 -0.67 -11.26 19.70
N LEU A 110 -1.79 -11.91 20.05
CA LEU A 110 -2.39 -13.02 19.31
C LEU A 110 -3.64 -12.60 18.51
N ASP A 111 -4.09 -11.35 18.68
CA ASP A 111 -5.17 -10.73 17.92
C ASP A 111 -4.59 -9.91 16.76
N PRO A 112 -4.77 -10.33 15.49
CA PRO A 112 -4.22 -9.64 14.33
C PRO A 112 -4.62 -8.16 14.24
N ALA A 113 -5.84 -7.81 14.63
CA ALA A 113 -6.32 -6.43 14.57
C ALA A 113 -5.59 -5.57 15.60
N ARG A 114 -5.32 -6.10 16.80
CA ARG A 114 -4.53 -5.41 17.83
C ARG A 114 -3.07 -5.30 17.46
N VAL A 115 -2.48 -6.35 16.89
CA VAL A 115 -1.11 -6.35 16.38
C VAL A 115 -0.93 -5.21 15.36
N VAL A 116 -1.79 -5.17 14.33
CA VAL A 116 -1.74 -4.14 13.30
C VAL A 116 -1.95 -2.75 13.90
N ALA A 117 -2.90 -2.59 14.82
CA ALA A 117 -3.15 -1.31 15.50
C ALA A 117 -1.99 -0.86 16.41
N GLY A 118 -1.19 -1.82 16.90
CA GLY A 118 -0.06 -1.59 17.81
C GLY A 118 1.19 -1.04 17.13
N TYR A 119 1.31 -1.13 15.80
CA TYR A 119 2.48 -0.61 15.10
C TYR A 119 2.61 0.91 15.19
N ARG A 120 3.85 1.37 15.43
CA ARG A 120 4.18 2.80 15.65
C ARG A 120 5.17 3.36 14.64
N THR A 121 5.76 2.52 13.81
CA THR A 121 6.76 2.92 12.83
C THR A 121 6.11 3.64 11.66
N THR A 122 6.82 4.65 11.14
CA THR A 122 6.40 5.39 9.95
C THR A 122 6.23 4.44 8.77
N GLY A 123 5.07 4.47 8.13
CA GLY A 123 4.77 3.61 6.97
C GLY A 123 4.31 2.19 7.33
N SER A 124 4.04 1.91 8.60
CA SER A 124 3.43 0.65 9.03
C SER A 124 1.98 0.48 8.57
N THR A 125 1.46 -0.73 8.77
CA THR A 125 0.06 -1.09 8.52
C THR A 125 -0.91 -0.55 9.57
N ALA A 126 -0.43 0.18 10.58
CA ALA A 126 -1.31 0.79 11.60
C ALA A 126 -2.34 1.72 10.95
N PRO A 127 -3.62 1.72 11.40
CA PRO A 127 -4.66 2.55 10.81
C PRO A 127 -4.30 4.04 10.79
N ARG A 128 -3.56 4.53 11.79
CA ARG A 128 -3.06 5.90 11.85
C ARG A 128 -2.11 6.21 10.68
N GLU A 129 -1.17 5.31 10.40
CA GLU A 129 -0.15 5.48 9.36
C GLU A 129 -0.74 5.30 7.97
N VAL A 130 -1.62 4.30 7.78
CA VAL A 130 -2.36 4.13 6.52
C VAL A 130 -3.15 5.39 6.18
N ARG A 131 -3.90 5.96 7.13
CA ARG A 131 -4.63 7.23 6.91
C ARG A 131 -3.68 8.39 6.61
N ARG A 132 -2.50 8.45 7.23
CA ARG A 132 -1.49 9.48 6.94
C ARG A 132 -0.98 9.35 5.50
N MET A 133 -0.66 8.13 5.06
CA MET A 133 -0.22 7.84 3.70
C MET A 133 -1.30 8.13 2.67
N MET A 134 -2.56 7.75 2.92
CA MET A 134 -3.69 8.07 2.04
C MET A 134 -3.82 9.59 1.81
N ARG A 135 -3.72 10.40 2.87
CA ARG A 135 -3.72 11.86 2.75
C ARG A 135 -2.52 12.42 1.96
N ALA A 136 -1.37 11.77 2.06
CA ALA A 136 -0.19 12.17 1.28
C ALA A 136 -0.38 11.85 -0.22
N LEU A 137 -0.86 10.64 -0.53
CA LEU A 137 -1.14 10.19 -1.90
C LEU A 137 -2.24 11.03 -2.55
N ALA A 138 -3.32 11.35 -1.83
CA ALA A 138 -4.37 12.23 -2.33
C ALA A 138 -3.82 13.63 -2.70
N ARG A 139 -2.97 14.21 -1.85
CA ARG A 139 -2.31 15.51 -2.14
C ARG A 139 -1.34 15.42 -3.31
N GLN A 140 -0.68 14.28 -3.52
CA GLN A 140 0.16 14.07 -4.69
C GLN A 140 -0.68 13.99 -5.96
N ALA A 141 -1.76 13.22 -5.95
CA ALA A 141 -2.68 13.08 -7.08
C ALA A 141 -3.28 14.42 -7.49
N GLU A 142 -3.70 15.25 -6.53
CA GLU A 142 -4.24 16.58 -6.81
C GLU A 142 -3.20 17.51 -7.46
N ARG A 143 -1.97 17.50 -6.96
CA ARG A 143 -0.87 18.26 -7.57
C ARG A 143 -0.58 17.79 -9.00
N SER A 144 -0.56 16.49 -9.24
CA SER A 144 -0.37 15.94 -10.58
C SER A 144 -1.51 16.32 -11.53
N ARG A 145 -2.77 16.32 -11.05
CA ARG A 145 -3.92 16.77 -11.85
C ARG A 145 -3.80 18.25 -12.22
N ALA A 146 -3.48 19.11 -11.26
CA ALA A 146 -3.31 20.54 -11.50
C ALA A 146 -2.17 20.84 -12.50
N ASP A 147 -1.05 20.12 -12.42
CA ASP A 147 0.05 20.26 -13.38
C ASP A 147 -0.38 19.86 -14.80
N VAL A 148 -1.12 18.75 -14.94
CA VAL A 148 -1.65 18.30 -16.24
C VAL A 148 -2.63 19.33 -16.82
N GLU A 149 -3.54 19.86 -16.01
CA GLU A 149 -4.52 20.86 -16.45
C GLU A 149 -3.83 22.16 -16.89
N SER A 150 -2.86 22.64 -16.10
CA SER A 150 -2.05 23.81 -16.46
C SER A 150 -1.32 23.63 -17.80
N ARG A 151 -0.71 22.45 -18.02
CA ARG A 151 -0.05 22.12 -19.30
C ARG A 151 -1.03 22.13 -20.48
N ARG A 152 -2.20 21.51 -20.32
CA ARG A 152 -3.25 21.48 -21.35
C ARG A 152 -3.76 22.86 -21.70
N SER A 153 -3.98 23.72 -20.70
CA SER A 153 -4.44 25.10 -20.92
C SER A 153 -3.41 25.92 -21.70
N ARG A 154 -2.11 25.76 -21.41
CA ARG A 154 -1.03 26.41 -22.16
C ARG A 154 -0.97 25.92 -23.61
N GLU A 155 -1.05 24.61 -23.83
CA GLU A 155 -1.08 24.02 -25.17
C GLU A 155 -2.27 24.54 -25.97
N TRP A 156 -3.47 24.52 -25.38
CA TRP A 156 -4.68 25.02 -26.03
C TRP A 156 -4.56 26.50 -26.40
N SER A 157 -4.07 27.33 -25.48
CA SER A 157 -3.88 28.77 -25.72
C SER A 157 -2.89 29.03 -26.83
N ALA A 158 -1.77 28.30 -26.86
CA ALA A 158 -0.78 28.38 -27.94
C ALA A 158 -1.39 27.97 -29.28
N ARG A 159 -2.15 26.87 -29.32
CA ARG A 159 -2.85 26.41 -30.52
C ARG A 159 -3.84 27.45 -31.05
N GLN A 160 -4.63 28.08 -30.17
CA GLN A 160 -5.57 29.13 -30.57
C GLN A 160 -4.85 30.32 -31.17
N ARG A 161 -3.78 30.83 -30.53
CA ARG A 161 -2.97 31.92 -31.09
C ARG A 161 -2.41 31.57 -32.46
N THR A 162 -1.82 30.38 -32.61
CA THR A 162 -1.30 29.92 -33.90
C THR A 162 -2.39 29.86 -34.96
N GLN A 163 -3.58 29.36 -34.62
CA GLN A 163 -4.71 29.29 -35.55
C GLN A 163 -5.21 30.69 -35.95
N THR A 164 -5.25 31.64 -35.03
CA THR A 164 -5.60 33.04 -35.32
C THR A 164 -4.61 33.65 -36.30
N VAL A 165 -3.30 33.53 -36.02
CA VAL A 165 -2.24 34.05 -36.91
C VAL A 165 -2.35 33.42 -38.30
N VAL A 166 -2.50 32.10 -38.40
CA VAL A 166 -2.65 31.40 -39.68
C VAL A 166 -3.87 31.92 -40.45
N ARG A 167 -5.02 32.11 -39.79
CA ARG A 167 -6.23 32.64 -40.43
C ARG A 167 -6.03 34.07 -40.92
N GLY A 168 -5.41 34.94 -40.13
CA GLY A 168 -5.12 36.33 -40.52
C GLY A 168 -4.19 36.39 -41.75
N VAL A 169 -3.13 35.58 -41.77
CA VAL A 169 -2.23 35.49 -42.93
C VAL A 169 -2.97 35.02 -44.17
N LEU A 170 -3.83 34.00 -44.05
CA LEU A 170 -4.65 33.51 -45.17
C LEU A 170 -5.69 34.54 -45.64
N ALA A 171 -6.10 35.47 -44.77
CA ALA A 171 -6.97 36.59 -45.10
C ALA A 171 -6.22 37.81 -45.70
N GLY A 172 -4.88 37.74 -45.80
CA GLY A 172 -4.04 38.78 -46.39
C GLY A 172 -3.48 39.80 -45.40
N GLU A 173 -3.62 39.58 -44.09
CA GLU A 173 -3.02 40.43 -43.06
C GLU A 173 -1.50 40.22 -42.96
N GLY A 174 -0.76 41.27 -42.59
CA GLY A 174 0.68 41.22 -42.40
C GLY A 174 1.07 40.41 -41.16
N LEU A 175 2.04 39.51 -41.30
CA LEU A 175 2.48 38.64 -40.18
C LEU A 175 3.01 39.44 -38.98
N GLY A 176 3.66 40.59 -39.21
CA GLY A 176 4.17 41.45 -38.15
C GLY A 176 3.07 42.04 -37.26
N ASP A 177 1.92 42.36 -37.84
CA ASP A 177 0.78 42.94 -37.11
C ASP A 177 0.03 41.90 -36.29
N LEU A 178 0.03 40.63 -36.75
CA LEU A 178 -0.61 39.50 -36.07
C LEU A 178 0.20 38.92 -34.91
N LEU A 179 1.51 39.19 -34.85
CA LEU A 179 2.43 38.69 -33.83
C LEU A 179 2.76 39.73 -32.74
N ALA A 180 2.38 40.99 -32.93
CA ALA A 180 2.53 42.08 -31.97
C ALA A 180 1.50 41.99 -30.84
#